data_AF-A0A1I1D0M8-F1
#
_entry.id   AF-A0A1I1D0M8-F1
#
_cell.length_a   1.000
_cell.length_b   1.000
_cell.length_c   1.000
_cell.angle_alpha   90.00
_cell.angle_beta   90.00
_cell.angle_gamma   90.00
#
_symmetry.space_group_name_H-M   'P 1'
#
loop_
_entity.id
_entity.type
_entity.pdbx_description
1 polymer ?
#
loop_
_entity_poly.entity_id
_entity_poly.type
_entity_poly.pdbx_seq_one_letter_code
_entity_poly.pdbx_strand_id
1 'polypeptide(L)'
;MKRNIKSDTFKKFISFAFYPKITIIVCLIITALSNLVLGLIMHTIKEHSTVYNILYAILTGTTASFIVAIFVELTNNYRHNKLAWQELQAYYSVVTDYELHKQVAMGNTPAQRATLLAEIGAGLLNKDETKDYIEATWEQLPTIIPVLKDTLNNKKPYLTDKEIVELNNIVNLCYKQIWDRVYSLLIMSPINHNVMNHPDEDILNYPKNILDDMPDWLRKQLAGNANQQAMNKLVDEILSDSFLMSQFMVGYDISKKGISNYTESDTFDSDSITDMDNDYEHQEFETEEQFKKVNERLYQRIIESERPFVSYHLSNMCKDISDSIDVLENEVLKKPYYGFMLKDFKEAKEQILYSPMNRMIYRSELKRAKEAVKLKKEK
;
A
#
# COMPACT_ATOMS: atom_id res chain seq x y z
N MET A 1 -6.67 4.05 36.36
CA MET A 1 -6.94 3.32 35.10
C MET A 1 -8.36 3.51 34.54
N LYS A 2 -9.46 3.23 35.27
CA LYS A 2 -10.86 3.37 34.77
C LYS A 2 -11.30 4.78 34.32
N ARG A 3 -10.72 5.87 34.85
CA ARG A 3 -11.08 7.26 34.48
C ARG A 3 -10.54 7.68 33.10
N ASN A 4 -9.36 7.22 32.70
CA ASN A 4 -8.78 7.53 31.38
C ASN A 4 -9.56 6.85 30.24
N ILE A 5 -9.99 5.60 30.45
CA ILE A 5 -10.73 4.84 29.42
C ILE A 5 -12.06 5.51 29.05
N LYS A 6 -12.81 6.03 30.04
CA LYS A 6 -14.05 6.79 29.77
C LYS A 6 -13.80 8.11 29.04
N SER A 7 -12.72 8.82 29.39
CA SER A 7 -12.29 10.05 28.70
C SER A 7 -12.02 9.77 27.22
N ASP A 8 -11.28 8.71 26.91
CA ASP A 8 -10.85 8.45 25.53
C ASP A 8 -12.01 7.95 24.66
N THR A 9 -12.92 7.17 25.25
CA THR A 9 -14.15 6.74 24.56
C THR A 9 -15.05 7.94 24.25
N PHE A 10 -15.17 8.89 25.17
CA PHE A 10 -15.95 10.12 24.97
C PHE A 10 -15.31 11.04 23.92
N LYS A 11 -13.98 11.19 23.93
CA LYS A 11 -13.24 11.94 22.89
C LYS A 11 -13.44 11.33 21.50
N LYS A 12 -13.39 9.99 21.39
CA LYS A 12 -13.66 9.26 20.14
C LYS A 12 -15.08 9.53 19.64
N PHE A 13 -16.08 9.46 20.53
CA PHE A 13 -17.47 9.76 20.20
C PHE A 13 -17.64 11.20 19.67
N ILE A 14 -17.11 12.20 20.37
CA ILE A 14 -17.17 13.60 19.92
C ILE A 14 -16.46 13.76 18.58
N SER A 15 -15.29 13.17 18.41
CA SER A 15 -14.54 13.30 17.17
C SER A 15 -15.27 12.66 15.97
N PHE A 16 -16.09 11.62 16.19
CA PHE A 16 -16.94 11.01 15.16
C PHE A 16 -18.15 11.86 14.80
N ALA A 17 -18.88 12.38 15.79
CA ALA A 17 -20.09 13.14 15.53
C ALA A 17 -19.79 14.49 14.85
N PHE A 18 -18.63 15.08 15.17
CA PHE A 18 -18.24 16.39 14.65
C PHE A 18 -17.39 16.35 13.36
N TYR A 19 -17.20 15.18 12.75
CA TYR A 19 -16.46 15.07 11.49
C TYR A 19 -17.43 14.89 10.30
N PRO A 20 -17.29 15.62 9.18
CA PRO A 20 -16.34 16.72 8.97
C PRO A 20 -16.73 17.99 9.74
N LYS A 21 -15.72 18.71 10.27
CA LYS A 21 -15.95 19.87 11.16
C LYS A 21 -16.50 21.10 10.43
N ILE A 22 -16.31 21.17 9.11
CA ILE A 22 -16.56 22.36 8.30
C ILE A 22 -18.05 22.73 8.30
N THR A 23 -18.95 21.78 8.08
CA THR A 23 -20.40 22.07 8.02
C THR A 23 -20.90 22.64 9.34
N ILE A 24 -20.50 22.06 10.46
CA ILE A 24 -20.87 22.53 11.81
C ILE A 24 -20.31 23.93 12.06
N ILE A 25 -19.05 24.20 11.71
CA ILE A 25 -18.43 25.53 11.88
C ILE A 25 -19.17 26.58 11.07
N VAL A 26 -19.48 26.30 9.79
CA VAL A 26 -20.21 27.23 8.92
C VAL A 26 -21.60 27.52 9.47
N CYS A 27 -22.35 26.50 9.90
CA CYS A 27 -23.64 26.68 10.55
C CYS A 27 -23.53 27.57 11.80
N LEU A 28 -22.52 27.33 12.64
CA LEU A 28 -22.30 28.07 13.89
C LEU A 28 -21.99 29.55 13.62
N ILE A 29 -21.17 29.84 12.60
CA ILE A 29 -20.86 31.21 12.17
C ILE A 29 -22.12 31.92 11.67
N ILE A 30 -22.90 31.29 10.78
CA ILE A 30 -24.11 31.90 10.21
C ILE A 30 -25.12 32.22 11.31
N THR A 31 -25.35 31.30 12.25
CA THR A 31 -26.28 31.54 13.35
C THR A 31 -25.78 32.58 14.34
N ALA A 32 -24.48 32.59 14.65
CA ALA A 32 -23.90 33.62 15.50
C ALA A 32 -24.08 35.01 14.89
N LEU A 33 -23.84 35.16 13.59
CA LEU A 33 -24.04 36.41 12.86
C LEU A 33 -25.50 36.83 12.84
N SER A 34 -26.44 35.91 12.54
CA SER A 34 -27.87 36.24 12.53
C SER A 34 -28.36 36.70 13.90
N ASN A 35 -27.93 36.00 14.96
CA ASN A 35 -28.33 36.34 16.33
C ASN A 35 -27.71 37.65 16.79
N LEU A 36 -26.47 37.96 16.39
CA LEU A 36 -25.81 39.22 16.70
C LEU A 36 -26.53 40.41 16.04
N VAL A 37 -26.89 40.29 14.76
CA VAL A 37 -27.64 41.34 14.04
C VAL A 37 -29.01 41.57 14.69
N LEU A 38 -29.75 40.50 14.98
CA LEU A 38 -31.05 40.60 15.67
C LEU A 38 -30.91 41.23 17.06
N GLY A 39 -29.88 40.85 17.83
CA GLY A 39 -29.61 41.41 19.15
C GLY A 39 -29.30 42.90 19.11
N LEU A 40 -28.49 43.37 18.16
CA LEU A 40 -28.18 44.78 17.96
C LEU A 40 -29.43 45.61 17.59
N ILE A 41 -30.28 45.07 16.70
CA ILE A 41 -31.55 45.72 16.33
C ILE A 41 -32.46 45.82 17.57
N MET A 42 -32.60 44.74 18.33
CA MET A 42 -33.41 44.73 19.55
C MET A 42 -32.91 45.72 20.61
N HIS A 43 -31.60 45.96 20.70
CA HIS A 43 -31.03 46.92 21.65
C HIS A 43 -31.42 48.38 21.37
N THR A 44 -31.75 48.71 20.12
CA THR A 44 -32.15 50.08 19.73
C THR A 44 -33.66 50.31 19.81
N ILE A 45 -34.44 49.26 20.10
CA ILE A 45 -35.92 49.29 20.13
C ILE A 45 -36.40 49.31 21.58
N LYS A 46 -37.49 50.04 21.85
CA LYS A 46 -38.11 50.11 23.18
C LYS A 46 -38.61 48.73 23.61
N GLU A 47 -38.19 48.32 24.80
CA GLU A 47 -38.63 47.07 25.44
C GLU A 47 -40.17 46.99 25.48
N HIS A 48 -40.70 45.79 25.26
CA HIS A 48 -42.14 45.49 25.22
C HIS A 48 -42.96 46.13 24.08
N SER A 49 -42.31 46.76 23.09
CA SER A 49 -43.01 47.12 21.85
C SER A 49 -43.43 45.87 21.06
N THR A 50 -44.47 45.99 20.22
CA THR A 50 -44.90 44.90 19.32
C THR A 50 -43.74 44.42 18.44
N VAL A 51 -42.91 45.35 17.96
CA VAL A 51 -41.73 45.05 17.13
C VAL A 51 -40.67 44.27 17.93
N TYR A 52 -40.41 44.65 19.19
CA TYR A 52 -39.50 43.91 20.07
C TYR A 52 -39.95 42.45 20.27
N ASN A 53 -41.23 42.24 20.55
CA ASN A 53 -41.77 40.89 20.78
C ASN A 53 -41.68 40.02 19.51
N ILE A 54 -41.92 40.59 18.33
CA ILE A 54 -41.73 39.90 17.05
C ILE A 54 -40.25 39.50 16.87
N LEU A 55 -39.32 40.43 17.09
CA LEU A 55 -37.89 40.14 16.96
C LEU A 55 -37.40 39.11 17.98
N TYR A 56 -37.90 39.14 19.22
CA TYR A 56 -37.61 38.13 20.24
C TYR A 56 -38.12 36.74 19.84
N ALA A 57 -39.34 36.65 19.29
CA ALA A 57 -39.89 35.40 18.76
C ALA A 57 -39.05 34.86 17.59
N ILE A 58 -38.57 35.73 16.69
CA ILE A 58 -37.67 35.35 15.60
C ILE A 58 -36.35 34.84 16.17
N LEU A 59 -35.71 35.57 17.10
CA LEU A 59 -34.43 35.20 17.71
C LEU A 59 -34.49 33.85 18.44
N THR A 60 -35.57 33.59 19.17
CA THR A 60 -35.79 32.31 19.86
C THR A 60 -36.05 31.18 18.85
N GLY A 61 -36.84 31.43 17.81
CA GLY A 61 -37.09 30.48 16.72
C GLY A 61 -35.83 30.12 15.92
N THR A 62 -35.00 31.10 15.57
CA THR A 62 -33.72 30.88 14.87
C THR A 62 -32.75 30.08 15.73
N THR A 63 -32.65 30.41 17.02
CA THR A 63 -31.78 29.70 17.96
C THR A 63 -32.24 28.25 18.17
N ALA A 64 -33.54 28.01 18.34
CA ALA A 64 -34.08 26.66 18.47
C ALA A 64 -33.86 25.82 17.20
N SER A 65 -34.09 26.41 16.03
CA SER A 65 -33.89 25.74 14.73
C SER A 65 -32.42 25.37 14.52
N PHE A 66 -31.50 26.24 14.90
CA PHE A 66 -30.07 25.96 14.86
C PHE A 66 -29.66 24.79 15.75
N ILE A 67 -30.16 24.74 16.99
CA ILE A 67 -29.88 23.62 17.91
C ILE A 67 -30.34 22.31 17.28
N VAL A 68 -31.57 22.26 16.75
CA VAL A 68 -32.09 21.07 16.07
C VAL A 68 -31.25 20.69 14.85
N ALA A 69 -30.88 21.66 14.01
CA ALA A 69 -30.03 21.42 12.85
C ALA A 69 -28.67 20.83 13.23
N ILE A 70 -28.02 21.34 14.28
CA ILE A 70 -26.78 20.77 14.80
C ILE A 70 -27.00 19.32 15.24
N PHE A 71 -28.04 19.01 16.00
CA PHE A 71 -28.27 17.63 16.46
C PHE A 71 -28.51 16.66 15.31
N VAL A 72 -29.28 17.07 14.31
CA VAL A 72 -29.53 16.27 13.10
C VAL A 72 -28.23 16.05 12.33
N GLU A 73 -27.45 17.10 12.10
CA GLU A 73 -26.17 17.03 11.39
C GLU A 73 -25.16 16.15 12.14
N LEU A 74 -25.03 16.30 13.46
CA LEU A 74 -24.18 15.44 14.30
C LEU A 74 -24.60 13.97 14.23
N THR A 75 -25.91 13.69 14.23
CA THR A 75 -26.43 12.33 14.15
C THR A 75 -26.17 11.72 12.77
N ASN A 76 -26.38 12.50 11.70
CA ASN A 76 -26.10 12.09 10.33
C ASN A 76 -24.60 11.82 10.12
N ASN A 77 -23.75 12.74 10.59
CA ASN A 77 -22.29 12.58 10.55
C ASN A 77 -21.84 11.35 11.32
N TYR A 78 -22.36 11.14 12.53
CA TYR A 78 -22.06 9.94 13.30
C TYR A 78 -22.44 8.67 12.55
N ARG A 79 -23.64 8.61 11.98
CA ARG A 79 -24.12 7.45 11.20
C ARG A 79 -23.24 7.22 9.97
N HIS A 80 -22.95 8.26 9.21
CA HIS A 80 -22.10 8.19 8.02
C HIS A 80 -20.69 7.70 8.38
N ASN A 81 -20.06 8.30 9.38
CA ASN A 81 -18.71 7.91 9.80
C ASN A 81 -18.66 6.50 10.37
N LYS A 82 -19.72 6.04 11.04
CA LYS A 82 -19.83 4.65 11.48
C LYS A 82 -19.89 3.68 10.30
N LEU A 83 -20.68 3.99 9.27
CA LEU A 83 -20.76 3.18 8.05
C LEU A 83 -19.42 3.18 7.31
N ALA A 84 -18.85 4.36 7.06
CA ALA A 84 -17.54 4.49 6.43
C ALA A 84 -16.45 3.71 7.19
N TRP A 85 -16.49 3.72 8.53
CA TRP A 85 -15.58 2.93 9.36
C TRP A 85 -15.72 1.43 9.14
N GLN A 86 -16.95 0.92 9.05
CA GLN A 86 -17.19 -0.51 8.78
C GLN A 86 -16.73 -0.90 7.37
N GLU A 87 -17.07 -0.07 6.38
CA GLU A 87 -16.78 -0.31 4.97
C GLU A 87 -15.27 -0.21 4.65
N LEU A 88 -14.54 0.64 5.37
CA LEU A 88 -13.11 0.87 5.17
C LEU A 88 -12.22 0.20 6.22
N GLN A 89 -12.77 -0.70 7.04
CA GLN A 89 -12.04 -1.35 8.13
C GLN A 89 -10.77 -2.06 7.64
N ALA A 90 -10.89 -2.84 6.56
CA ALA A 90 -9.77 -3.59 5.97
C ALA A 90 -8.70 -2.65 5.41
N TYR A 91 -9.12 -1.62 4.67
CA TYR A 91 -8.23 -0.58 4.15
C TYR A 91 -7.41 0.08 5.25
N TYR A 92 -8.08 0.55 6.31
CA TYR A 92 -7.39 1.20 7.40
C TYR A 92 -6.46 0.26 8.14
N SER A 93 -6.86 -1.00 8.38
CA SER A 93 -5.97 -2.00 8.99
C SER A 93 -4.71 -2.19 8.17
N VAL A 94 -4.84 -2.41 6.85
CA VAL A 94 -3.71 -2.63 5.95
C VAL A 94 -2.75 -1.44 5.94
N VAL A 95 -3.25 -0.20 5.88
CA VAL A 95 -2.38 0.99 5.95
C VAL A 95 -1.66 1.08 7.31
N THR A 96 -2.34 0.77 8.42
CA THR A 96 -1.70 0.80 9.75
C THR A 96 -0.71 -0.35 9.96
N ASP A 97 -1.04 -1.55 9.48
CA ASP A 97 -0.24 -2.76 9.63
C ASP A 97 1.00 -2.68 8.73
N TYR A 98 0.89 -2.03 7.56
CA TYR A 98 2.02 -1.70 6.70
C TYR A 98 3.04 -0.81 7.41
N GLU A 99 2.62 0.27 8.06
CA GLU A 99 3.55 1.14 8.81
C GLU A 99 4.27 0.36 9.91
N LEU A 100 3.54 -0.50 10.62
CA LEU A 100 4.13 -1.37 11.64
C LEU A 100 5.14 -2.34 11.02
N HIS A 101 4.80 -2.99 9.91
CA HIS A 101 5.68 -3.91 9.21
C HIS A 101 6.94 -3.20 8.70
N LYS A 102 6.78 -2.06 8.02
CA LYS A 102 7.87 -1.21 7.53
C LYS A 102 8.80 -0.82 8.68
N GLN A 103 8.25 -0.43 9.83
CA GLN A 103 9.06 -0.14 11.02
C GLN A 103 9.80 -1.37 11.55
N VAL A 104 9.17 -2.54 11.59
CA VAL A 104 9.80 -3.77 12.07
C VAL A 104 10.91 -4.23 11.13
N ALA A 105 10.65 -4.25 9.82
CA ALA A 105 11.61 -4.67 8.80
C ALA A 105 12.86 -3.79 8.78
N MET A 106 12.69 -2.47 8.96
CA MET A 106 13.78 -1.51 9.05
C MET A 106 14.48 -1.47 10.43
N GLY A 107 14.13 -2.36 11.37
CA GLY A 107 14.66 -2.36 12.73
C GLY A 107 14.36 -1.07 13.51
N ASN A 108 13.25 -0.40 13.19
CA ASN A 108 12.90 0.94 13.64
C ASN A 108 12.02 1.01 14.90
N THR A 109 11.52 -0.12 15.42
CA THR A 109 10.77 -0.09 16.70
C THR A 109 11.71 0.23 17.87
N PRO A 110 11.25 0.88 18.96
CA PRO A 110 12.15 1.27 20.06
C PRO A 110 12.92 0.12 20.70
N ALA A 111 12.28 -1.05 20.82
CA ALA A 111 12.92 -2.26 21.35
C ALA A 111 13.94 -2.84 20.35
N GLN A 112 13.60 -2.92 19.06
CA GLN A 112 14.52 -3.44 18.04
C GLN A 112 15.67 -2.48 17.77
N ARG A 113 15.45 -1.16 17.78
CA ARG A 113 16.52 -0.15 17.73
C ARG A 113 17.45 -0.29 18.92
N ALA A 114 16.92 -0.55 20.12
CA ALA A 114 17.72 -0.81 21.30
C ALA A 114 18.58 -2.08 21.14
N THR A 115 18.01 -3.17 20.63
CA THR A 115 18.76 -4.41 20.32
C THR A 115 19.80 -4.19 19.23
N LEU A 116 19.43 -3.54 18.13
CA LEU A 116 20.31 -3.23 16.99
C LEU A 116 21.48 -2.33 17.42
N LEU A 117 21.23 -1.27 18.19
CA LEU A 117 22.28 -0.41 18.74
C LEU A 117 23.19 -1.17 19.71
N ALA A 118 22.64 -2.14 20.44
CA ALA A 118 23.40 -3.01 21.33
C ALA A 118 24.32 -3.96 20.55
N GLU A 119 23.82 -4.57 19.47
CA GLU A 119 24.57 -5.48 18.60
C GLU A 119 25.63 -4.76 17.77
N ILE A 120 25.31 -3.59 17.20
CA ILE A 120 26.28 -2.69 16.53
C ILE A 120 27.34 -2.23 17.55
N GLY A 121 26.93 -1.79 18.74
CA GLY A 121 27.85 -1.37 19.80
C GLY A 121 28.72 -2.50 20.36
N ALA A 122 28.32 -3.76 20.15
CA ALA A 122 29.13 -4.94 20.44
C ALA A 122 30.01 -5.38 19.25
N GLY A 123 29.74 -4.89 18.04
CA GLY A 123 30.43 -5.28 16.81
C GLY A 123 29.94 -6.62 16.23
N LEU A 124 28.69 -7.01 16.49
CA LEU A 124 28.07 -8.25 15.97
C LEU A 124 27.38 -8.08 14.62
N LEU A 125 26.89 -6.88 14.34
CA LEU A 125 26.16 -6.55 13.12
C LEU A 125 26.77 -5.32 12.47
N ASN A 126 26.83 -5.33 11.14
CA ASN A 126 27.05 -4.12 10.37
C ASN A 126 25.72 -3.38 10.18
N LYS A 127 25.77 -2.05 10.15
CA LYS A 127 24.58 -1.18 10.02
C LYS A 127 23.79 -1.44 8.72
N ASP A 128 24.39 -2.12 7.74
CA ASP A 128 23.82 -2.40 6.42
C ASP A 128 22.99 -3.68 6.33
N GLU A 129 22.80 -4.42 7.43
CA GLU A 129 22.01 -5.69 7.45
C GLU A 129 20.51 -5.50 7.75
N THR A 130 20.04 -4.27 7.97
CA THR A 130 18.59 -3.98 8.09
C THR A 130 17.98 -3.72 6.72
N LYS A 131 16.85 -4.35 6.41
CA LYS A 131 16.08 -4.08 5.18
C LYS A 131 15.72 -2.61 5.09
N ASP A 132 15.76 -2.06 3.89
CA ASP A 132 15.23 -0.72 3.65
C ASP A 132 13.71 -0.74 3.37
N TYR A 133 13.12 0.44 3.23
CA TYR A 133 11.67 0.56 3.07
C TYR A 133 11.17 0.02 1.72
N ILE A 134 12.02 -0.03 0.68
CA ILE A 134 11.68 -0.58 -0.64
C ILE A 134 11.55 -2.09 -0.52
N GLU A 135 12.52 -2.74 0.14
CA GLU A 135 12.46 -4.17 0.43
C GLU A 135 11.23 -4.50 1.28
N ALA A 136 10.96 -3.71 2.33
CA ALA A 136 9.76 -3.90 3.16
C ALA A 136 8.45 -3.71 2.38
N THR A 137 8.45 -2.82 1.38
CA THR A 137 7.28 -2.61 0.51
C THR A 137 7.05 -3.79 -0.40
N TRP A 138 8.13 -4.27 -1.04
CA TRP A 138 8.09 -5.43 -1.94
C TRP A 138 7.49 -6.66 -1.25
N GLU A 139 7.92 -6.96 -0.02
CA GLU A 139 7.42 -8.10 0.75
C GLU A 139 5.94 -7.99 1.14
N GLN A 140 5.41 -6.78 1.21
CA GLN A 140 4.03 -6.53 1.60
C GLN A 140 3.07 -6.39 0.42
N LEU A 141 3.54 -6.33 -0.82
CA LEU A 141 2.67 -6.22 -2.00
C LEU A 141 1.53 -7.26 -2.02
N PRO A 142 1.77 -8.56 -1.76
CA PRO A 142 0.70 -9.57 -1.72
C PRO A 142 -0.40 -9.26 -0.71
N THR A 143 -0.04 -8.67 0.43
CA THR A 143 -0.97 -8.36 1.52
C THR A 143 -1.74 -7.07 1.23
N ILE A 144 -1.05 -6.02 0.78
CA ILE A 144 -1.62 -4.68 0.69
C ILE A 144 -2.46 -4.51 -0.58
N ILE A 145 -1.96 -4.99 -1.72
CA ILE A 145 -2.52 -4.65 -3.03
C ILE A 145 -3.97 -5.14 -3.21
N PRO A 146 -4.35 -6.39 -2.80
CA PRO A 146 -5.73 -6.84 -2.94
C PRO A 146 -6.73 -5.94 -2.21
N VAL A 147 -6.37 -5.50 -1.00
CA VAL A 147 -7.23 -4.64 -0.18
C VAL A 147 -7.31 -3.23 -0.76
N LEU A 148 -6.20 -2.65 -1.22
CA LEU A 148 -6.20 -1.33 -1.85
C LEU A 148 -7.00 -1.34 -3.16
N LYS A 149 -6.88 -2.40 -3.97
CA LYS A 149 -7.63 -2.61 -5.22
C LYS A 149 -9.13 -2.76 -4.96
N ASP A 150 -9.54 -3.58 -3.99
CA ASP A 150 -10.96 -3.71 -3.61
C ASP A 150 -11.53 -2.38 -3.11
N THR A 151 -10.78 -1.68 -2.26
CA THR A 151 -11.16 -0.37 -1.71
C THR A 151 -11.36 0.66 -2.81
N LEU A 152 -10.41 0.73 -3.76
CA LEU A 152 -10.49 1.63 -4.89
C LEU A 152 -11.68 1.27 -5.80
N ASN A 153 -11.99 0.00 -6.02
CA ASN A 153 -13.06 -0.37 -6.95
C ASN A 153 -14.46 -0.25 -6.33
N ASN A 154 -14.60 -0.65 -5.07
CA ASN A 154 -15.91 -0.88 -4.46
C ASN A 154 -16.27 0.13 -3.36
N LYS A 155 -15.29 0.87 -2.82
CA LYS A 155 -15.49 1.72 -1.64
C LYS A 155 -15.20 3.21 -1.87
N LYS A 156 -15.07 3.65 -3.14
CA LYS A 156 -14.85 5.06 -3.52
C LYS A 156 -15.74 6.08 -2.80
N PRO A 157 -17.06 5.85 -2.59
CA PRO A 157 -17.93 6.85 -1.95
C PRO A 157 -17.53 7.25 -0.52
N TYR A 158 -16.71 6.43 0.15
CA TYR A 158 -16.27 6.67 1.53
C TYR A 158 -14.87 7.30 1.62
N LEU A 159 -14.19 7.46 0.48
CA LEU A 159 -12.82 7.96 0.40
C LEU A 159 -12.82 9.46 0.09
N THR A 160 -11.77 10.14 0.55
CA THR A 160 -11.47 11.50 0.11
C THR A 160 -10.87 11.48 -1.30
N ASP A 161 -10.97 12.59 -2.03
CA ASP A 161 -10.36 12.72 -3.37
C ASP A 161 -8.87 12.39 -3.36
N LYS A 162 -8.17 12.81 -2.30
CA LYS A 162 -6.74 12.53 -2.13
C LYS A 162 -6.47 11.04 -1.91
N GLU A 163 -7.28 10.36 -1.09
CA GLU A 163 -7.18 8.89 -0.94
C GLU A 163 -7.41 8.18 -2.28
N ILE A 164 -8.38 8.65 -3.09
CA ILE A 164 -8.66 8.09 -4.42
C ILE A 164 -7.47 8.27 -5.37
N VAL A 165 -6.84 9.46 -5.38
CA VAL A 165 -5.67 9.72 -6.21
C VAL A 165 -4.51 8.80 -5.85
N GLU A 166 -4.16 8.70 -4.56
CA GLU A 166 -3.03 7.86 -4.14
C GLU A 166 -3.31 6.37 -4.34
N LEU A 167 -4.54 5.90 -4.11
CA LEU A 167 -4.91 4.52 -4.42
C LEU A 167 -4.81 4.23 -5.92
N ASN A 168 -5.16 5.18 -6.79
CA ASN A 168 -4.95 5.03 -8.24
C ASN A 168 -3.47 4.98 -8.58
N ASN A 169 -2.63 5.84 -7.98
CA ASN A 169 -1.18 5.82 -8.18
C ASN A 169 -0.62 4.44 -7.81
N ILE A 170 -1.01 3.89 -6.65
CA ILE A 170 -0.55 2.57 -6.22
C ILE A 170 -1.05 1.47 -7.16
N VAL A 171 -2.36 1.36 -7.39
CA VAL A 171 -2.97 0.20 -8.05
C VAL A 171 -2.82 0.25 -9.57
N ASN A 172 -3.09 1.40 -10.19
CA ASN A 172 -3.20 1.52 -11.65
C ASN A 172 -1.92 2.01 -12.32
N LEU A 173 -1.01 2.65 -11.59
CA LEU A 173 0.26 3.14 -12.12
C LEU A 173 1.44 2.26 -11.67
N CYS A 174 1.71 2.18 -10.37
CA CYS A 174 2.91 1.51 -9.86
C CYS A 174 2.77 -0.02 -9.91
N TYR A 175 1.72 -0.58 -9.30
CA TYR A 175 1.51 -2.03 -9.27
C TYR A 175 1.29 -2.61 -10.66
N LYS A 176 0.62 -1.86 -11.55
CA LYS A 176 0.49 -2.26 -12.95
C LYS A 176 1.86 -2.39 -13.65
N GLN A 177 2.77 -1.45 -13.43
CA GLN A 177 4.13 -1.54 -14.00
C GLN A 177 4.93 -2.72 -13.42
N ILE A 178 4.74 -3.04 -12.13
CA ILE A 178 5.31 -4.26 -11.53
C ILE A 178 4.74 -5.50 -12.25
N TRP A 179 3.43 -5.56 -12.43
CA TRP A 179 2.75 -6.63 -13.16
C TRP A 179 3.28 -6.78 -14.58
N ASP A 180 3.35 -5.69 -15.34
CA ASP A 180 3.83 -5.68 -16.73
C ASP A 180 5.28 -6.16 -16.81
N ARG A 181 6.12 -5.81 -15.83
CA ARG A 181 7.51 -6.24 -15.75
C ARG A 181 7.64 -7.73 -15.46
N VAL A 182 6.88 -8.25 -14.50
CA VAL A 182 6.86 -9.69 -14.18
C VAL A 182 6.32 -10.49 -15.37
N TYR A 183 5.28 -10.00 -16.04
CA TYR A 183 4.75 -10.61 -17.25
C TYR A 183 5.79 -10.65 -18.39
N SER A 184 6.55 -9.56 -18.57
CA SER A 184 7.64 -9.51 -19.56
C SER A 184 8.71 -10.56 -19.31
N LEU A 185 9.13 -10.74 -18.05
CA LEU A 185 10.08 -11.78 -17.66
C LEU A 185 9.51 -13.19 -17.92
N LEU A 186 8.20 -13.37 -17.72
CA LEU A 186 7.51 -14.63 -17.99
C LEU A 186 7.44 -14.95 -19.49
N ILE A 187 7.22 -13.94 -20.34
CA ILE A 187 7.31 -14.07 -21.80
C ILE A 187 8.72 -14.46 -22.24
N MET A 188 9.75 -13.92 -21.58
CA MET A 188 11.14 -14.27 -21.81
C MET A 188 11.54 -15.60 -21.15
N SER A 189 10.60 -16.34 -20.55
CA SER A 189 10.90 -17.64 -19.94
C SER A 189 10.59 -18.80 -20.89
N PRO A 190 11.17 -19.99 -20.65
CA PRO A 190 10.88 -21.18 -21.46
C PRO A 190 9.39 -21.60 -21.43
N ILE A 191 8.65 -21.14 -20.41
CA ILE A 191 7.21 -21.38 -20.27
C ILE A 191 6.46 -20.80 -21.47
N ASN A 192 6.85 -19.61 -21.94
CA ASN A 192 6.17 -18.93 -23.04
C ASN A 192 6.21 -19.74 -24.34
N HIS A 193 7.30 -20.47 -24.61
CA HIS A 193 7.39 -21.33 -25.79
C HIS A 193 6.31 -22.43 -25.78
N ASN A 194 6.10 -23.08 -24.63
CA ASN A 194 5.06 -24.10 -24.51
C ASN A 194 3.66 -23.48 -24.65
N VAL A 195 3.43 -22.33 -24.02
CA VAL A 195 2.14 -21.62 -24.08
C VAL A 195 1.77 -21.26 -25.52
N MET A 196 2.72 -20.74 -26.30
CA MET A 196 2.47 -20.21 -27.64
C MET A 196 2.46 -21.28 -28.74
N ASN A 197 3.35 -22.27 -28.67
CA ASN A 197 3.54 -23.24 -29.77
C ASN A 197 2.84 -24.58 -29.54
N HIS A 198 2.51 -24.91 -28.28
CA HIS A 198 1.84 -26.15 -27.91
C HIS A 198 0.59 -25.85 -27.07
N PRO A 199 -0.43 -25.21 -27.67
CA PRO A 199 -1.64 -24.89 -26.94
C PRO A 199 -2.31 -26.18 -26.43
N ASP A 200 -2.53 -26.25 -25.12
CA ASP A 200 -3.15 -27.42 -24.50
C ASP A 200 -4.65 -27.36 -24.77
N GLU A 201 -5.15 -28.24 -25.64
CA GLU A 201 -6.58 -28.29 -25.96
C GLU A 201 -7.42 -28.79 -24.77
N ASP A 202 -6.82 -29.50 -23.81
CA ASP A 202 -7.52 -29.97 -22.60
C ASP A 202 -7.88 -28.81 -21.66
N ILE A 203 -7.28 -27.63 -21.84
CA ILE A 203 -7.65 -26.40 -21.12
C ILE A 203 -9.05 -25.90 -21.52
N LEU A 204 -9.56 -26.34 -22.67
CA LEU A 204 -10.86 -25.92 -23.20
C LEU A 204 -12.00 -26.61 -22.45
N ASN A 205 -12.67 -25.85 -21.58
CA ASN A 205 -13.81 -26.35 -20.81
C ASN A 205 -15.13 -26.33 -21.62
N TYR A 206 -15.20 -27.13 -22.69
CA TYR A 206 -16.40 -27.34 -23.50
C TYR A 206 -16.84 -28.81 -23.51
N PRO A 207 -18.15 -29.10 -23.71
CA PRO A 207 -18.63 -30.46 -23.92
C PRO A 207 -17.87 -31.19 -25.04
N LYS A 208 -17.51 -32.45 -24.80
CA LYS A 208 -16.70 -33.26 -25.72
C LYS A 208 -17.26 -33.30 -27.15
N ASN A 209 -18.58 -33.45 -27.29
CA ASN A 209 -19.22 -33.46 -28.61
C ASN A 209 -19.06 -32.14 -29.37
N ILE A 210 -18.98 -30.99 -28.68
CA ILE A 210 -18.70 -29.70 -29.31
C ILE A 210 -17.24 -29.62 -29.74
N LEU A 211 -16.32 -30.11 -28.92
CA LEU A 211 -14.88 -30.14 -29.25
C LEU A 211 -14.61 -31.06 -30.45
N ASP A 212 -15.20 -32.26 -30.45
CA ASP A 212 -15.04 -33.26 -31.51
C ASP A 212 -15.52 -32.73 -32.89
N ASP A 213 -16.60 -31.95 -32.91
CA ASP A 213 -17.16 -31.33 -34.14
C ASP A 213 -16.48 -29.99 -34.52
N MET A 214 -15.62 -29.43 -33.65
CA MET A 214 -14.97 -28.14 -33.86
C MET A 214 -13.83 -28.25 -34.88
N PRO A 215 -13.73 -27.34 -35.87
CA PRO A 215 -12.58 -27.29 -36.77
C PRO A 215 -11.26 -27.07 -36.03
N ASP A 216 -10.20 -27.77 -36.44
CA ASP A 216 -8.88 -27.71 -35.81
C ASP A 216 -8.34 -26.28 -35.65
N TRP A 217 -8.50 -25.44 -36.68
CA TRP A 217 -8.01 -24.05 -36.63
C TRP A 217 -8.71 -23.24 -35.53
N LEU A 218 -10.01 -23.47 -35.30
CA LEU A 218 -10.80 -22.78 -34.28
C LEU A 218 -10.43 -23.29 -32.89
N ARG A 219 -10.25 -24.61 -32.75
CA ARG A 219 -9.84 -25.23 -31.49
C ARG A 219 -8.47 -24.74 -31.03
N LYS A 220 -7.49 -24.71 -31.94
CA LYS A 220 -6.14 -24.17 -31.68
C LYS A 220 -6.16 -22.68 -31.32
N GLN A 221 -6.96 -21.87 -32.00
CA GLN A 221 -7.10 -20.44 -31.69
C GLN A 221 -7.68 -20.23 -30.28
N LEU A 222 -8.71 -20.98 -29.90
CA LEU A 222 -9.32 -20.91 -28.57
C LEU A 222 -8.36 -21.39 -27.48
N ALA A 223 -7.65 -22.49 -27.72
CA ALA A 223 -6.66 -23.03 -26.79
C ALA A 223 -5.50 -22.05 -26.61
N GLY A 224 -5.01 -21.42 -27.69
CA GLY A 224 -4.00 -20.35 -27.62
C GLY A 224 -4.45 -19.15 -26.77
N ASN A 225 -5.69 -18.67 -26.96
CA ASN A 225 -6.25 -17.60 -26.13
C ASN A 225 -6.36 -17.99 -24.65
N ALA A 226 -6.79 -19.23 -24.36
CA ALA A 226 -6.91 -19.74 -23.00
C ALA A 226 -5.54 -19.90 -22.32
N ASN A 227 -4.53 -20.34 -23.07
CA ASN A 227 -3.15 -20.42 -22.64
C ASN A 227 -2.55 -19.04 -22.30
N GLN A 228 -2.83 -18.02 -23.12
CA GLN A 228 -2.42 -16.64 -22.80
C GLN A 228 -3.11 -16.13 -21.52
N GLN A 229 -4.39 -16.45 -21.32
CA GLN A 229 -5.07 -16.14 -20.06
C GLN A 229 -4.47 -16.89 -18.86
N ALA A 230 -3.97 -18.12 -19.06
CA ALA A 230 -3.27 -18.86 -18.03
C ALA A 230 -1.94 -18.18 -17.64
N MET A 231 -1.20 -17.59 -18.59
CA MET A 231 -0.02 -16.77 -18.28
C MET A 231 -0.37 -15.56 -17.42
N ASN A 232 -1.47 -14.85 -17.71
CA ASN A 232 -1.90 -13.72 -16.89
C ASN A 232 -2.21 -14.16 -15.46
N LYS A 233 -2.91 -15.30 -15.30
CA LYS A 233 -3.19 -15.89 -13.99
C LYS A 233 -1.91 -16.27 -13.25
N LEU A 234 -0.91 -16.79 -13.96
CA LEU A 234 0.38 -17.14 -13.36
C LEU A 234 1.11 -15.90 -12.79
N VAL A 235 1.06 -14.76 -13.50
CA VAL A 235 1.60 -13.50 -12.96
C VAL A 235 0.84 -13.07 -11.71
N ASP A 236 -0.49 -13.13 -11.73
CA ASP A 236 -1.32 -12.81 -10.56
C ASP A 236 -1.00 -13.73 -9.38
N GLU A 237 -0.82 -15.03 -9.62
CA GLU A 237 -0.44 -16.02 -8.61
C GLU A 237 0.94 -15.71 -8.02
N ILE A 238 1.94 -15.46 -8.88
CA ILE A 238 3.29 -15.06 -8.44
C ILE A 238 3.19 -13.84 -7.54
N LEU A 239 2.53 -12.76 -7.96
CA LEU A 239 2.45 -11.50 -7.21
C LEU A 239 1.53 -11.55 -5.97
N SER A 240 0.69 -12.58 -5.87
CA SER A 240 -0.20 -12.79 -4.71
C SER A 240 0.43 -13.63 -3.59
N ASP A 241 1.63 -14.19 -3.81
CA ASP A 241 2.30 -15.06 -2.86
C ASP A 241 3.75 -14.61 -2.63
N SER A 242 4.09 -14.33 -1.37
CA SER A 242 5.41 -13.81 -1.01
C SER A 242 6.53 -14.83 -1.27
N PHE A 243 6.26 -16.12 -1.14
CA PHE A 243 7.22 -17.16 -1.47
C PHE A 243 7.45 -17.23 -2.98
N LEU A 244 6.39 -17.25 -3.79
CA LEU A 244 6.52 -17.25 -5.25
C LEU A 244 7.24 -15.99 -5.76
N MET A 245 6.89 -14.80 -5.25
CA MET A 245 7.65 -13.57 -5.56
C MET A 245 9.13 -13.72 -5.24
N SER A 246 9.48 -14.27 -4.06
CA SER A 246 10.87 -14.43 -3.64
C SER A 246 11.66 -15.40 -4.53
N GLN A 247 11.02 -16.47 -4.99
CA GLN A 247 11.64 -17.47 -5.85
C GLN A 247 11.75 -17.00 -7.30
N PHE A 248 10.72 -16.32 -7.81
CA PHE A 248 10.70 -15.80 -9.17
C PHE A 248 11.72 -14.66 -9.35
N MET A 249 11.96 -13.87 -8.31
CA MET A 249 12.87 -12.70 -8.34
C MET A 249 14.25 -12.97 -7.75
N VAL A 250 14.70 -14.22 -7.70
CA VAL A 250 16.06 -14.55 -7.27
C VAL A 250 17.09 -13.84 -8.16
N GLY A 251 18.01 -13.12 -7.51
CA GLY A 251 19.09 -12.39 -8.18
C GLY A 251 18.76 -10.95 -8.54
N TYR A 252 17.51 -10.50 -8.41
CA TYR A 252 17.15 -9.08 -8.55
C TYR A 252 17.33 -8.35 -7.22
N ASP A 253 17.85 -7.12 -7.28
CA ASP A 253 18.07 -6.28 -6.09
C ASP A 253 16.93 -5.26 -5.97
N ILE A 254 15.85 -5.64 -5.29
CA ILE A 254 14.68 -4.77 -5.09
C ILE A 254 14.84 -3.99 -3.79
N SER A 255 15.73 -2.99 -3.84
CA SER A 255 16.13 -2.19 -2.69
C SER A 255 16.63 -0.82 -3.14
N LYS A 256 17.06 0.03 -2.20
CA LYS A 256 17.76 1.27 -2.52
C LYS A 256 19.05 1.04 -3.30
N LYS A 257 19.72 -0.10 -3.08
CA LYS A 257 20.94 -0.46 -3.83
C LYS A 257 20.58 -0.76 -5.28
N GLY A 258 19.45 -1.40 -5.54
CA GLY A 258 18.91 -1.59 -6.88
C GLY A 258 18.74 -0.28 -7.64
N ILE A 259 18.33 0.79 -6.96
CA ILE A 259 18.25 2.13 -7.55
C ILE A 259 19.64 2.72 -7.79
N SER A 260 20.53 2.68 -6.79
CA SER A 260 21.83 3.35 -6.87
C SER A 260 22.86 2.66 -7.75
N ASN A 261 22.72 1.35 -7.94
CA ASN A 261 23.65 0.55 -8.73
C ASN A 261 23.37 0.64 -10.24
N TYR A 262 22.21 1.15 -10.63
CA TYR A 262 21.87 1.37 -12.03
C TYR A 262 22.45 2.70 -12.54
N THR A 263 23.22 2.62 -13.60
CA THR A 263 23.71 3.75 -14.38
C THR A 263 23.02 3.76 -15.75
N GLU A 264 22.81 4.93 -16.35
CA GLU A 264 22.18 5.00 -17.68
C GLU A 264 22.98 4.23 -18.76
N SER A 265 24.28 4.01 -18.56
CA SER A 265 25.12 3.12 -19.39
C SER A 265 24.81 1.64 -19.25
N ASP A 266 24.05 1.23 -18.23
CA ASP A 266 23.49 -0.11 -18.07
C ASP A 266 22.17 -0.28 -18.86
N THR A 267 21.77 0.73 -19.65
CA THR A 267 20.70 0.51 -20.64
C THR A 267 21.13 -0.58 -21.59
N PHE A 268 20.19 -1.49 -21.82
CA PHE A 268 20.34 -2.62 -22.71
C PHE A 268 20.94 -2.17 -24.06
N ASP A 269 22.16 -2.63 -24.37
CA ASP A 269 22.86 -2.26 -25.60
C ASP A 269 22.17 -2.92 -26.80
N SER A 270 21.55 -2.12 -27.67
CA SER A 270 20.85 -2.63 -28.86
C SER A 270 21.77 -3.42 -29.79
N ASP A 271 23.07 -3.12 -29.77
CA ASP A 271 24.07 -3.81 -30.58
C ASP A 271 24.25 -5.27 -30.10
N SER A 272 24.06 -5.52 -28.79
CA SER A 272 24.11 -6.86 -28.21
C SER A 272 22.92 -7.76 -28.58
N ILE A 273 21.71 -7.21 -28.76
CA ILE A 273 20.57 -7.94 -29.36
C ILE A 273 20.87 -8.27 -30.81
N THR A 274 21.41 -7.31 -31.56
CA THR A 274 21.65 -7.47 -33.00
C THR A 274 22.65 -8.59 -33.26
N ASP A 275 23.71 -8.68 -32.46
CA ASP A 275 24.67 -9.79 -32.52
C ASP A 275 24.06 -11.12 -32.07
N MET A 276 23.20 -11.13 -31.05
CA MET A 276 22.50 -12.34 -30.59
C MET A 276 21.45 -12.85 -31.59
N ASP A 277 20.71 -11.96 -32.26
CA ASP A 277 19.75 -12.29 -33.31
C ASP A 277 20.46 -12.82 -34.55
N ASN A 278 21.59 -12.23 -34.95
CA ASN A 278 22.41 -12.73 -36.06
C ASN A 278 22.94 -14.16 -35.78
N ASP A 279 23.40 -14.45 -34.56
CA ASP A 279 23.83 -15.80 -34.16
C ASP A 279 22.68 -16.82 -34.13
N TYR A 280 21.45 -16.35 -33.90
CA TYR A 280 20.24 -17.18 -33.82
C TYR A 280 19.63 -17.45 -35.21
N GLU A 281 19.57 -16.46 -36.10
CA GLU A 281 19.08 -16.61 -37.48
C GLU A 281 19.93 -17.57 -38.33
N HIS A 282 21.19 -17.80 -37.95
CA HIS A 282 22.09 -18.72 -38.63
C HIS A 282 22.09 -20.16 -38.06
N GLN A 283 21.25 -20.47 -37.08
CA GLN A 283 21.13 -21.82 -36.51
C GLN A 283 19.95 -22.58 -37.11
N GLU A 284 20.24 -23.70 -37.77
CA GLU A 284 19.24 -24.71 -38.10
C GLU A 284 19.07 -25.68 -36.93
N PHE A 285 17.83 -25.90 -36.51
CA PHE A 285 17.50 -26.82 -35.42
C PHE A 285 16.91 -28.12 -35.99
N GLU A 286 17.56 -29.25 -35.74
CA GLU A 286 17.08 -30.55 -36.20
C GLU A 286 15.96 -31.11 -35.29
N THR A 287 15.89 -30.66 -34.04
CA THR A 287 14.92 -31.12 -33.03
C THR A 287 14.35 -29.99 -32.18
N GLU A 288 13.13 -30.19 -31.67
CA GLU A 288 12.47 -29.25 -30.75
C GLU A 288 13.27 -29.06 -29.44
N GLU A 289 13.94 -30.11 -28.96
CA GLU A 289 14.79 -30.02 -27.76
C GLU A 289 16.03 -29.15 -27.97
N GLN A 290 16.64 -29.19 -29.16
CA GLN A 290 17.76 -28.32 -29.51
C GLN A 290 17.31 -26.87 -29.57
N PHE A 291 16.16 -26.61 -30.20
CA PHE A 291 15.53 -25.29 -30.23
C PHE A 291 15.30 -24.75 -28.82
N LYS A 292 14.68 -25.55 -27.94
CA LYS A 292 14.41 -25.16 -26.54
C LYS A 292 15.68 -24.79 -25.77
N LYS A 293 16.73 -25.61 -25.87
CA LYS A 293 18.01 -25.36 -25.16
C LYS A 293 18.72 -24.10 -25.64
N VAL A 294 18.68 -23.79 -26.93
CA VAL A 294 19.29 -22.57 -27.46
C VAL A 294 18.48 -21.34 -27.04
N ASN A 295 17.16 -21.41 -27.16
CA ASN A 295 16.28 -20.32 -26.77
C ASN A 295 16.36 -20.03 -25.26
N GLU A 296 16.45 -21.07 -24.43
CA GLU A 296 16.74 -20.95 -22.99
C GLU A 296 18.02 -20.16 -22.68
N ARG A 297 19.11 -20.45 -23.39
CA ARG A 297 20.38 -19.71 -23.21
C ARG A 297 20.30 -18.27 -23.68
N LEU A 298 19.60 -18.02 -24.79
CA LEU A 298 19.38 -16.67 -25.30
C LEU A 298 18.60 -15.85 -24.27
N TYR A 299 17.48 -16.38 -23.77
CA TYR A 299 16.69 -15.72 -22.75
C TYR A 299 17.44 -15.51 -21.43
N GLN A 300 18.26 -16.47 -20.99
CA GLN A 300 19.10 -16.28 -19.81
C GLN A 300 20.05 -15.09 -19.98
N ARG A 301 20.70 -14.94 -21.14
CA ARG A 301 21.57 -13.79 -21.43
C ARG A 301 20.79 -12.47 -21.41
N ILE A 302 19.62 -12.42 -22.05
CA ILE A 302 18.75 -11.25 -22.05
C ILE A 302 18.34 -10.89 -20.61
N ILE A 303 17.85 -11.86 -19.84
CA ILE A 303 17.43 -11.68 -18.44
C ILE A 303 18.59 -11.19 -17.57
N GLU A 304 19.79 -11.74 -17.74
CA GLU A 304 20.99 -11.32 -17.00
C GLU A 304 21.39 -9.87 -17.33
N SER A 305 21.32 -9.49 -18.60
CA SER A 305 21.63 -8.12 -19.04
C SER A 305 20.55 -7.10 -18.65
N GLU A 306 19.26 -7.48 -18.64
CA GLU A 306 18.18 -6.61 -18.18
C GLU A 306 18.09 -6.51 -16.65
N ARG A 307 18.72 -7.42 -15.90
CA ARG A 307 18.60 -7.51 -14.45
C ARG A 307 18.88 -6.19 -13.71
N PRO A 308 19.91 -5.38 -14.04
CA PRO A 308 20.12 -4.09 -13.40
C PRO A 308 18.94 -3.13 -13.62
N PHE A 309 18.46 -3.02 -14.85
CA PHE A 309 17.32 -2.17 -15.20
C PHE A 309 16.02 -2.64 -14.51
N VAL A 310 15.75 -3.95 -14.51
CA VAL A 310 14.57 -4.53 -13.86
C VAL A 310 14.62 -4.26 -12.35
N SER A 311 15.78 -4.47 -11.72
CA SER A 311 15.99 -4.19 -10.29
C SER A 311 15.73 -2.71 -9.97
N TYR A 312 16.29 -1.80 -10.77
CA TYR A 312 16.05 -0.36 -10.67
C TYR A 312 14.55 -0.01 -10.83
N HIS A 313 13.90 -0.54 -11.86
CA HIS A 313 12.52 -0.20 -12.19
C HIS A 313 11.56 -0.65 -11.07
N LEU A 314 11.68 -1.91 -10.63
CA LEU A 314 10.84 -2.44 -9.55
C LEU A 314 11.11 -1.74 -8.22
N SER A 315 12.37 -1.39 -7.93
CA SER A 315 12.72 -0.63 -6.73
C SER A 315 12.07 0.75 -6.74
N ASN A 316 12.06 1.46 -7.88
CA ASN A 316 11.37 2.73 -8.01
C ASN A 316 9.85 2.59 -7.83
N MET A 317 9.23 1.57 -8.43
CA MET A 317 7.79 1.33 -8.23
C MET A 317 7.45 1.04 -6.77
N CYS A 318 8.26 0.25 -6.07
CA CYS A 318 8.08 0.00 -4.63
C CYS A 318 8.31 1.25 -3.79
N LYS A 319 9.28 2.08 -4.15
CA LYS A 319 9.50 3.38 -3.51
C LYS A 319 8.27 4.27 -3.67
N ASP A 320 7.74 4.41 -4.88
CA ASP A 320 6.58 5.26 -5.15
C ASP A 320 5.32 4.74 -4.45
N ILE A 321 5.14 3.41 -4.37
CA ILE A 321 4.08 2.80 -3.56
C ILE A 321 4.24 3.18 -2.08
N SER A 322 5.45 3.07 -1.51
CA SER A 322 5.70 3.46 -0.13
C SER A 322 5.40 4.95 0.10
N ASP A 323 5.84 5.82 -0.80
CA ASP A 323 5.62 7.26 -0.71
C ASP A 323 4.11 7.59 -0.76
N SER A 324 3.34 6.93 -1.63
CA SER A 324 1.88 7.07 -1.68
C SER A 324 1.19 6.52 -0.42
N ILE A 325 1.66 5.42 0.16
CA ILE A 325 1.11 4.90 1.42
C ILE A 325 1.37 5.87 2.58
N ASP A 326 2.54 6.51 2.63
CA ASP A 326 2.83 7.56 3.63
C ASP A 326 1.83 8.73 3.52
N VAL A 327 1.40 9.07 2.30
CA VAL A 327 0.33 10.06 2.08
C VAL A 327 -1.03 9.55 2.58
N LEU A 328 -1.38 8.30 2.29
CA LEU A 328 -2.61 7.67 2.79
C LEU A 328 -2.64 7.63 4.32
N GLU A 329 -1.55 7.25 4.97
CA GLU A 329 -1.42 7.28 6.43
C GLU A 329 -1.72 8.67 7.00
N ASN A 330 -1.23 9.73 6.35
CA ASN A 330 -1.48 11.10 6.77
C ASN A 330 -2.95 11.52 6.63
N GLU A 331 -3.68 10.95 5.67
CA GLU A 331 -5.13 11.13 5.58
C GLU A 331 -5.87 10.30 6.64
N VAL A 332 -5.45 9.05 6.89
CA VAL A 332 -6.02 8.21 7.95
C VAL A 332 -5.79 8.83 9.33
N LEU A 333 -4.66 9.51 9.56
CA LEU A 333 -4.35 10.25 10.79
C LEU A 333 -5.36 11.34 11.13
N LYS A 334 -6.00 11.94 10.12
CA LYS A 334 -7.04 12.96 10.32
C LYS A 334 -8.37 12.35 10.76
N LYS A 335 -8.53 11.02 10.66
CA LYS A 335 -9.80 10.33 10.93
C LYS A 335 -9.94 9.93 12.40
N PRO A 336 -11.14 10.04 12.98
CA PRO A 336 -11.39 10.00 14.42
C PRO A 336 -11.22 8.64 15.13
N TYR A 337 -10.91 7.54 14.44
CA TYR A 337 -10.61 6.22 15.06
C TYR A 337 -9.19 5.75 14.76
N TYR A 338 -8.92 5.44 13.50
CA TYR A 338 -7.62 4.92 13.06
C TYR A 338 -6.52 5.96 13.21
N GLY A 339 -6.83 7.25 13.15
CA GLY A 339 -5.85 8.29 13.43
C GLY A 339 -5.34 8.27 14.87
N PHE A 340 -6.14 7.84 15.85
CA PHE A 340 -5.64 7.64 17.22
C PHE A 340 -4.70 6.44 17.29
N MET A 341 -5.04 5.32 16.66
CA MET A 341 -4.19 4.13 16.61
C MET A 341 -2.84 4.45 15.94
N LEU A 342 -2.86 5.09 14.76
CA LEU A 342 -1.65 5.52 14.05
C LEU A 342 -0.82 6.52 14.87
N LYS A 343 -1.46 7.42 15.60
CA LYS A 343 -0.78 8.40 16.45
C LYS A 343 -0.02 7.72 17.58
N ASP A 344 -0.60 6.71 18.23
CA ASP A 344 0.10 5.92 19.25
C ASP A 344 1.36 5.24 18.67
N PHE A 345 1.29 4.72 17.43
CA PHE A 345 2.46 4.16 16.73
C PHE A 345 3.52 5.21 16.37
N LYS A 346 3.12 6.39 15.85
CA LYS A 346 4.06 7.47 15.53
C LYS A 346 4.70 8.08 16.78
N GLU A 347 3.97 8.21 17.89
CA GLU A 347 4.52 8.66 19.17
C GLU A 347 5.50 7.62 19.75
N ALA A 348 5.27 6.32 19.54
CA ALA A 348 6.23 5.28 19.91
C ALA A 348 7.57 5.42 19.16
N LYS A 349 7.56 5.85 17.89
CA LYS A 349 8.76 6.12 17.06
C LYS A 349 9.67 7.19 17.66
N GLU A 350 9.11 8.18 18.35
CA GLU A 350 9.85 9.29 18.99
C GLU A 350 10.39 8.91 20.38
N GLN A 351 9.89 7.83 21.01
CA GLN A 351 10.33 7.35 22.32
C GLN A 351 11.58 6.45 22.25
N ILE A 352 12.63 7.01 21.66
CA ILE A 352 13.86 6.30 21.27
C ILE A 352 14.61 5.71 22.48
N LEU A 353 14.74 6.45 23.59
CA LEU A 353 15.50 6.02 24.80
C LEU A 353 15.00 6.69 26.11
N TYR A 354 13.92 7.47 26.06
CA TYR A 354 13.43 8.20 27.23
C TYR A 354 12.68 7.29 28.22
N SER A 355 11.98 6.28 27.70
CA SER A 355 11.28 5.28 28.49
C SER A 355 12.28 4.44 29.31
N PRO A 356 12.08 4.30 30.64
CA PRO A 356 12.88 3.40 31.49
C PRO A 356 12.94 1.96 30.97
N MET A 357 11.86 1.50 30.32
CA MET A 357 11.77 0.14 29.76
C MET A 357 12.72 -0.05 28.58
N ASN A 358 12.77 0.90 27.64
CA ASN A 358 13.64 0.81 26.46
C ASN A 358 15.13 0.88 26.85
N ARG A 359 15.47 1.67 27.90
CA ARG A 359 16.83 1.68 28.48
C ARG A 359 17.20 0.35 29.13
N MET A 360 16.25 -0.34 29.76
CA MET A 360 16.46 -1.65 30.36
C MET A 360 16.71 -2.70 29.27
N ILE A 361 15.89 -2.72 28.22
CA ILE A 361 16.05 -3.62 27.06
C ILE A 361 17.42 -3.39 26.41
N TYR A 362 17.77 -2.14 26.08
CA TYR A 362 19.07 -1.78 25.51
C TYR A 362 20.24 -2.32 26.34
N ARG A 363 20.24 -2.08 27.66
CA ARG A 363 21.32 -2.54 28.55
C ARG A 363 21.40 -4.06 28.63
N SER A 364 20.26 -4.73 28.65
CA SER A 364 20.20 -6.20 28.70
C SER A 364 20.75 -6.83 27.43
N GLU A 365 20.34 -6.33 26.27
CA GLU A 365 20.80 -6.84 24.98
C GLU A 365 22.26 -6.47 24.72
N LEU A 366 22.73 -5.28 25.12
CA LEU A 366 24.15 -4.91 25.01
C LEU A 366 25.05 -5.84 25.82
N LYS A 367 24.60 -6.27 26.99
CA LYS A 367 25.32 -7.23 27.82
C LYS A 367 25.38 -8.59 27.15
N ARG A 368 24.24 -9.11 26.69
CA ARG A 368 24.14 -10.40 25.96
C ARG A 368 25.00 -10.40 24.70
N ALA A 369 24.91 -9.34 23.90
CA ALA A 369 25.69 -9.14 22.67
C ALA A 369 27.20 -9.12 22.94
N LYS A 370 27.67 -8.39 23.95
CA LYS A 370 29.10 -8.37 24.33
C LYS A 370 29.60 -9.72 24.83
N GLU A 371 28.77 -10.48 25.54
CA GLU A 371 29.10 -11.84 25.97
C GLU A 371 29.23 -12.78 24.76
N ALA A 372 28.32 -12.69 23.79
CA ALA A 372 28.39 -13.46 22.55
C ALA A 372 29.67 -13.15 21.72
N VAL A 373 30.12 -11.90 21.68
CA VAL A 373 31.38 -11.51 21.02
C VAL A 373 32.60 -12.07 21.73
N LYS A 374 32.61 -12.05 23.08
CA LYS A 374 33.70 -12.65 23.86
C LYS A 374 33.81 -14.15 23.60
N LEU A 375 32.68 -14.85 23.61
CA LEU A 375 32.61 -16.28 23.32
C LEU A 375 33.04 -16.62 21.89
N LYS A 376 32.80 -15.74 20.91
CA LYS A 376 33.31 -15.88 19.53
C LYS A 376 34.82 -15.62 19.40
N LYS A 377 35.45 -14.89 20.31
CA LYS A 377 36.90 -14.61 20.30
C LYS A 377 37.72 -15.64 21.08
N GLU A 378 37.08 -16.44 21.91
CA GLU A 378 37.69 -17.52 22.70
C GLU A 378 37.62 -18.89 22.01
N LYS A 379 36.97 -18.96 20.85
CA LYS A 379 37.08 -20.06 19.88
C LYS A 379 37.98 -19.63 18.74
#